data_AF-A0A2V8URF8-F1
#
_entry.id   AF-A0A2V8URF8-F1
#
_cell.length_a   1.000
_cell.length_b   1.000
_cell.length_c   1.000
_cell.angle_alpha   90.00
_cell.angle_beta   90.00
_cell.angle_gamma   90.00
#
_symmetry.space_group_name_H-M   'P 1'
#
loop_
_entity.id
_entity.type
_entity.pdbx_description
1 polymer ?
#
loop_
_entity_poly.entity_id
_entity_poly.type
_entity_poly.pdbx_seq_one_letter_code
_entity_poly.pdbx_strand_id
1 'polypeptide(L)'
;MRRREFLAAGSAVLLGPRSARAAQGRIEVFVDETVGTISPNLQGHLAEHIGGVIYDGIWVGENSKIPNIGGIRKSLVEALRPLKLPVVRWPGGCFADSYNWRDGTGPRAQRPRRANVTINHPFMVKAPDGPQKYEPNWFGTNEFMRFCRLTGAQPYLSANVRSLTPQDFYQWVEYCNAPAGPSSLADLRASQGDREPFAVHY
;
A
#
# COMPACT_ATOMS: atom_id res chain seq x y z
N MET A 1 7.32 74.09 -32.02
CA MET A 1 5.96 73.62 -31.68
C MET A 1 6.06 72.33 -30.86
N ARG A 2 5.53 72.38 -29.63
CA ARG A 2 5.25 71.35 -28.61
C ARG A 2 5.76 69.91 -28.86
N ARG A 3 6.71 69.47 -28.03
CA ARG A 3 6.73 68.09 -27.50
C ARG A 3 6.83 68.15 -25.97
N ARG A 4 5.83 67.52 -25.37
CA ARG A 4 5.39 67.60 -23.98
C ARG A 4 6.40 66.97 -23.04
N GLU A 5 6.71 67.69 -21.97
CA GLU A 5 7.20 67.14 -20.70
C GLU A 5 6.18 66.10 -20.21
N PHE A 6 6.62 64.85 -20.07
CA PHE A 6 5.83 63.83 -19.38
C PHE A 6 6.30 63.81 -17.92
N LEU A 7 5.45 64.38 -17.07
CA LEU A 7 5.55 64.34 -15.61
C LEU A 7 5.67 62.90 -15.13
N ALA A 8 6.66 62.68 -14.28
CA ALA A 8 6.82 61.48 -13.48
C ALA A 8 5.57 61.27 -12.59
N ALA A 9 4.88 60.15 -12.80
CA ALA A 9 3.96 59.61 -11.82
C ALA A 9 4.49 58.23 -11.40
N GLY A 10 5.51 58.23 -10.55
CA GLY A 10 5.95 57.02 -9.88
C GLY A 10 4.86 56.55 -8.94
N SER A 11 4.18 55.45 -9.27
CA SER A 11 3.30 54.76 -8.34
C SER A 11 4.16 54.18 -7.22
N ALA A 12 4.25 54.91 -6.10
CA ALA A 12 4.78 54.36 -4.87
C ALA A 12 3.84 53.26 -4.39
N VAL A 13 4.17 52.01 -4.72
CA VAL A 13 3.59 50.84 -4.06
C VAL A 13 4.10 50.90 -2.63
N LEU A 14 3.26 51.41 -1.72
CA LEU A 14 3.50 51.35 -0.29
C LEU A 14 3.51 49.86 0.12
N LEU A 15 4.72 49.30 0.22
CA LEU A 15 5.00 48.06 0.95
C LEU A 15 4.85 48.34 2.46
N GLY A 16 3.63 48.64 2.89
CA GLY A 16 3.29 48.62 4.30
C GLY A 16 3.37 47.18 4.81
N PRO A 17 3.80 46.95 6.07
CA PRO A 17 3.81 45.62 6.64
C PRO A 17 2.38 45.06 6.61
N ARG A 18 2.16 44.03 5.80
CA ARG A 18 0.96 43.19 5.92
C ARG A 18 1.07 42.45 7.24
N SER A 19 0.57 43.05 8.32
CA SER A 19 0.33 42.32 9.55
C SER A 19 -0.78 41.31 9.26
N ALA A 20 -0.41 40.06 9.00
CA ALA A 20 -1.34 38.95 8.98
C ALA A 20 -1.93 38.85 10.40
N ARG A 21 -3.10 39.44 10.63
CA ARG A 21 -3.86 39.25 11.86
C ARG A 21 -4.41 37.83 11.78
N ALA A 22 -3.92 36.93 12.63
CA ALA A 22 -4.46 35.59 12.72
C ALA A 22 -5.99 35.69 12.92
N ALA A 23 -6.76 34.96 12.12
CA ALA A 23 -8.20 34.88 12.31
C ALA A 23 -8.47 34.38 13.75
N GLN A 24 -9.31 35.08 14.49
CA GLN A 24 -9.68 34.64 15.84
C GLN A 24 -10.66 33.48 15.72
N GLY A 25 -10.29 32.32 16.28
CA GLY A 25 -11.16 31.16 16.43
C GLY A 25 -11.37 30.85 17.91
N ARG A 26 -12.57 30.38 18.27
CA ARG A 26 -12.90 29.88 19.60
C ARG A 26 -13.04 28.37 19.54
N ILE A 27 -12.36 27.65 20.44
CA ILE A 27 -12.45 26.19 20.59
C ILE A 27 -12.96 25.92 22.01
N GLU A 28 -13.96 25.06 22.14
CA GLU A 28 -14.46 24.53 23.40
C GLU A 28 -14.24 23.01 23.40
N VAL A 29 -13.74 22.46 24.51
CA VAL A 29 -13.49 21.02 24.66
C VAL A 29 -14.24 20.54 25.89
N PHE A 30 -15.23 19.68 25.68
CA PHE A 30 -16.04 19.09 26.73
C PHE A 30 -15.46 17.72 27.12
N VAL A 31 -14.58 17.69 28.13
CA VAL A 31 -13.84 16.47 28.52
C VAL A 31 -14.71 15.41 29.18
N ASP A 32 -15.88 15.78 29.71
CA ASP A 32 -16.83 14.90 30.37
C ASP A 32 -17.94 14.39 29.42
N GLU A 33 -17.92 14.80 28.15
CA GLU A 33 -18.89 14.40 27.13
C GLU A 33 -18.28 13.40 26.15
N THR A 34 -18.32 12.12 26.50
CA THR A 34 -17.86 11.05 25.59
C THR A 34 -18.84 10.84 24.43
N VAL A 35 -18.41 11.12 23.20
CA VAL A 35 -19.23 10.96 21.98
C VAL A 35 -19.04 9.60 21.28
N GLY A 36 -17.96 8.88 21.57
CA GLY A 36 -17.68 7.57 20.97
C GLY A 36 -16.22 7.16 21.07
N THR A 37 -15.92 5.95 20.57
CA THR A 37 -14.55 5.44 20.47
C THR A 37 -13.99 5.71 19.06
N ILE A 38 -12.83 6.35 18.97
CA ILE A 38 -12.10 6.47 17.71
C ILE A 38 -11.48 5.09 17.41
N SER A 39 -12.03 4.40 16.40
CA SER A 39 -11.51 3.09 15.99
C SER A 39 -10.04 3.21 15.58
N PRO A 40 -9.15 2.32 16.08
CA PRO A 40 -7.77 2.28 15.63
C PRO A 40 -7.66 2.14 14.11
N ASN A 41 -8.57 1.39 13.48
CA ASN A 41 -8.57 1.14 12.03
C ASN A 41 -8.74 2.41 11.18
N LEU A 42 -9.12 3.55 11.78
CA LEU A 42 -9.09 4.85 11.10
C LEU A 42 -7.67 5.24 10.66
N GLN A 43 -6.65 4.72 11.36
CA GLN A 43 -5.22 4.89 11.05
C GLN A 43 -4.69 3.72 10.19
N GLY A 44 -5.57 3.05 9.45
CA GLY A 44 -5.20 1.98 8.53
C GLY A 44 -4.32 2.46 7.38
N HIS A 45 -3.55 1.53 6.81
CA HIS A 45 -2.64 1.79 5.70
C HIS A 45 -3.04 1.01 4.45
N LEU A 46 -2.43 1.36 3.32
CA LEU A 46 -2.65 0.71 2.03
C LEU A 46 -1.30 0.47 1.35
N ALA A 47 -1.11 -0.74 0.84
CA ALA A 47 0.04 -1.16 0.06
C ALA A 47 -0.45 -1.75 -1.26
N GLU A 48 -0.36 -0.96 -2.33
CA GLU A 48 -0.73 -1.40 -3.68
C GLU A 48 0.50 -1.80 -4.48
N HIS A 49 0.35 -2.79 -5.38
CA HIS A 49 1.32 -3.11 -6.42
C HIS A 49 1.41 -1.97 -7.46
N ILE A 50 2.03 -0.86 -7.05
CA ILE A 50 2.19 0.35 -7.87
C ILE A 50 3.55 0.99 -7.62
N GLY A 51 4.25 1.33 -8.70
CA GLY A 51 5.56 1.97 -8.62
C GLY A 51 6.54 1.21 -7.73
N GLY A 52 7.17 1.92 -6.80
CA GLY A 52 8.13 1.37 -5.83
C GLY A 52 7.55 0.99 -4.48
N VAL A 53 6.21 0.94 -4.31
CA VAL A 53 5.59 0.63 -3.01
C VAL A 53 5.92 -0.79 -2.58
N ILE A 54 5.62 -1.78 -3.42
CA ILE A 54 5.94 -3.18 -3.13
C ILE A 54 7.41 -3.45 -3.42
N TYR A 55 7.82 -3.32 -4.68
CA TYR A 55 9.19 -3.61 -5.10
C TYR A 55 10.10 -2.43 -4.83
N ASP A 56 11.27 -2.67 -4.22
CA ASP A 56 12.12 -1.68 -3.56
C ASP A 56 11.59 -1.26 -2.18
N GLY A 57 10.36 -0.76 -2.07
CA GLY A 57 9.78 -0.29 -0.81
C GLY A 57 9.65 -1.36 0.27
N ILE A 58 8.81 -2.36 0.06
CA ILE A 58 8.59 -3.47 1.01
C ILE A 58 9.49 -4.66 0.69
N TRP A 59 9.42 -5.15 -0.55
CA TRP A 59 10.12 -6.32 -1.04
C TRP A 59 11.41 -5.93 -1.77
N VAL A 60 12.53 -6.37 -1.21
CA VAL A 60 13.86 -6.20 -1.82
C VAL A 60 14.45 -7.53 -2.32
N GLY A 61 13.84 -8.66 -1.93
CA GLY A 61 14.31 -10.01 -2.26
C GLY A 61 15.29 -10.56 -1.23
N GLU A 62 15.24 -11.88 -1.01
CA GLU A 62 16.01 -12.56 0.05
C GLU A 62 17.53 -12.40 -0.13
N ASN A 63 18.00 -12.45 -1.37
CA ASN A 63 19.41 -12.32 -1.74
C ASN A 63 19.84 -10.87 -1.99
N SER A 64 19.04 -9.89 -1.57
CA SER A 64 19.36 -8.47 -1.74
C SER A 64 20.55 -8.06 -0.87
N LYS A 65 21.35 -7.12 -1.37
CA LYS A 65 22.35 -6.41 -0.56
C LYS A 65 21.70 -5.50 0.49
N ILE A 66 20.44 -5.12 0.29
CA ILE A 66 19.67 -4.35 1.27
C ILE A 66 19.28 -5.29 2.43
N PRO A 67 19.59 -4.92 3.69
CA PRO A 67 19.21 -5.73 4.85
C PRO A 67 17.72 -6.06 4.87
N ASN A 68 17.39 -7.35 5.00
CA ASN A 68 16.03 -7.84 4.87
C ASN A 68 15.73 -9.00 5.85
N ILE A 69 14.45 -9.23 6.12
CA ILE A 69 13.94 -10.36 6.90
C ILE A 69 13.14 -11.25 5.94
N GLY A 70 13.85 -12.16 5.28
CA GLY A 70 13.28 -13.04 4.25
C GLY A 70 12.63 -12.28 3.10
N GLY A 71 13.39 -11.35 2.55
CA GLY A 71 13.07 -10.53 1.39
C GLY A 71 12.34 -9.21 1.68
N ILE A 72 11.80 -9.04 2.89
CA ILE A 72 11.16 -7.80 3.33
C ILE A 72 12.20 -6.86 3.92
N ARG A 73 12.25 -5.61 3.45
CA ARG A 73 13.21 -4.57 3.87
C ARG A 73 13.18 -4.39 5.40
N LYS A 74 14.31 -4.65 6.06
CA LYS A 74 14.42 -4.66 7.53
C LYS A 74 14.16 -3.29 8.14
N SER A 75 14.72 -2.23 7.57
CA SER A 75 14.56 -0.86 8.08
C SER A 75 13.11 -0.39 8.04
N LEU A 76 12.32 -0.84 7.06
CA LEU A 76 10.88 -0.54 7.00
C LEU A 76 10.15 -1.22 8.16
N VAL A 77 10.41 -2.50 8.41
CA VAL A 77 9.80 -3.25 9.53
C VAL A 77 10.12 -2.58 10.86
N GLU A 78 11.38 -2.17 11.07
CA GLU A 78 11.82 -1.51 12.31
C GLU A 78 11.17 -0.14 12.50
N ALA A 79 10.92 0.60 11.41
CA ALA A 79 10.23 1.89 11.48
C ALA A 79 8.71 1.75 11.71
N LEU A 80 8.08 0.72 11.14
CA LEU A 80 6.62 0.54 11.23
C LEU A 80 6.18 -0.13 12.54
N ARG A 81 6.98 -1.05 13.10
CA ARG A 81 6.58 -1.80 14.31
C ARG A 81 6.22 -0.90 15.51
N PRO A 82 6.94 0.19 15.83
CA PRO A 82 6.57 1.09 16.92
C PRO A 82 5.26 1.86 16.69
N LEU A 83 4.85 2.03 15.43
CA LEU A 83 3.61 2.75 15.08
C LEU A 83 2.35 1.92 15.35
N LYS A 84 2.48 0.62 15.63
CA LYS A 84 1.35 -0.29 15.93
C LYS A 84 0.25 -0.20 14.88
N LEU A 85 0.62 -0.41 13.62
CA LEU A 85 -0.30 -0.30 12.49
C LEU A 85 -1.52 -1.20 12.75
N PRO A 86 -2.74 -0.66 12.70
CA PRO A 86 -3.93 -1.45 13.03
C PRO A 86 -4.23 -2.46 11.91
N VAL A 87 -4.19 -2.00 10.65
CA VAL A 87 -4.55 -2.79 9.47
C VAL A 87 -3.80 -2.27 8.24
N VAL A 88 -3.47 -3.17 7.30
CA VAL A 88 -2.92 -2.82 5.99
C VAL A 88 -3.77 -3.46 4.89
N ARG A 89 -4.28 -2.66 3.95
CA ARG A 89 -4.99 -3.14 2.75
C ARG A 89 -4.03 -3.46 1.61
N TRP A 90 -4.20 -4.61 0.97
CA TRP A 90 -3.40 -5.12 -0.16
C TRP A 90 -4.30 -6.02 -1.05
N PRO A 91 -4.05 -6.21 -2.37
CA PRO A 91 -2.93 -5.78 -3.20
C PRO A 91 -3.14 -4.44 -3.90
N GLY A 92 -4.24 -3.74 -3.61
CA GLY A 92 -4.47 -2.41 -4.18
C GLY A 92 -5.93 -2.01 -4.26
N GLY A 93 -6.15 -0.81 -4.80
CA GLY A 93 -7.43 -0.43 -5.40
C GLY A 93 -7.54 -1.04 -6.79
N CYS A 94 -7.06 -0.31 -7.81
CA CYS A 94 -7.20 -0.73 -9.21
C CYS A 94 -6.44 -2.03 -9.54
N PHE A 95 -5.27 -2.25 -8.93
CA PHE A 95 -4.51 -3.48 -9.16
C PHE A 95 -5.29 -4.72 -8.71
N ALA A 96 -5.99 -4.64 -7.58
CA ALA A 96 -6.76 -5.75 -7.03
C ALA A 96 -7.84 -6.25 -8.01
N ASP A 97 -8.49 -5.36 -8.75
CA ASP A 97 -9.48 -5.72 -9.77
C ASP A 97 -8.90 -6.44 -11.00
N SER A 98 -7.59 -6.61 -11.08
CA SER A 98 -6.92 -7.39 -12.14
C SER A 98 -6.06 -8.53 -11.61
N TYR A 99 -5.93 -8.63 -10.29
CA TYR A 99 -5.05 -9.58 -9.64
C TYR A 99 -5.71 -10.96 -9.57
N ASN A 100 -4.96 -12.00 -9.95
CA ASN A 100 -5.30 -13.38 -9.63
C ASN A 100 -4.39 -13.87 -8.53
N TRP A 101 -4.95 -14.14 -7.35
CA TRP A 101 -4.17 -14.50 -6.17
C TRP A 101 -3.31 -15.74 -6.34
N ARG A 102 -3.70 -16.66 -7.25
CA ARG A 102 -2.91 -17.86 -7.58
C ARG A 102 -1.63 -17.54 -8.32
N ASP A 103 -1.56 -16.40 -9.02
CA ASP A 103 -0.33 -15.95 -9.66
C ASP A 103 0.74 -15.60 -8.61
N GLY A 104 0.32 -15.24 -7.39
CA GLY A 104 1.20 -14.90 -6.26
C GLY A 104 1.42 -16.01 -5.24
N THR A 105 1.01 -17.25 -5.52
CA THR A 105 1.24 -18.41 -4.63
C THR A 105 2.10 -19.47 -5.30
N GLY A 106 2.59 -20.43 -4.51
CA GLY A 106 3.50 -21.47 -4.97
C GLY A 106 4.95 -20.99 -5.14
N PRO A 107 5.82 -21.85 -5.70
CA PRO A 107 7.25 -21.56 -5.86
C PRO A 107 7.48 -20.28 -6.68
N ARG A 108 8.18 -19.31 -6.10
CA ARG A 108 8.38 -17.97 -6.67
C ARG A 108 8.94 -17.99 -8.10
N ALA A 109 9.82 -18.94 -8.42
CA ALA A 109 10.41 -19.10 -9.75
C ALA A 109 9.41 -19.56 -10.84
N GLN A 110 8.26 -20.10 -10.45
CA GLN A 110 7.22 -20.59 -11.36
C GLN A 110 6.05 -19.61 -11.47
N ARG A 111 6.05 -18.53 -10.68
CA ARG A 111 4.97 -17.52 -10.70
C ARG A 111 4.99 -16.77 -12.03
N PRO A 112 3.82 -16.54 -12.65
CA PRO A 112 3.75 -15.88 -13.95
C PRO A 112 4.03 -14.38 -13.81
N ARG A 113 4.58 -13.80 -14.87
CA ARG A 113 4.71 -12.35 -14.99
C ARG A 113 3.47 -11.75 -15.68
N ARG A 114 2.94 -10.65 -15.15
CA ARG A 114 1.76 -9.93 -15.69
C ARG A 114 2.10 -8.48 -16.04
N ALA A 115 1.36 -7.87 -16.94
CA ALA A 115 1.43 -6.42 -17.12
C ALA A 115 0.71 -5.72 -15.96
N ASN A 116 1.33 -4.69 -15.38
CA ASN A 116 0.70 -3.90 -14.33
C ASN A 116 -0.42 -3.03 -14.91
N VAL A 117 -1.48 -2.76 -14.15
CA VAL A 117 -2.63 -1.93 -14.57
C VAL A 117 -2.23 -0.53 -15.02
N THR A 118 -1.10 -0.01 -14.54
CA THR A 118 -0.60 1.32 -14.86
C THR A 118 0.36 1.35 -16.07
N ILE A 119 0.64 0.20 -16.72
CA ILE A 119 1.71 0.08 -17.72
C ILE A 119 1.59 1.08 -18.88
N ASN A 120 0.37 1.41 -19.30
CA ASN A 120 0.09 2.34 -20.40
C ASN A 120 -0.04 3.80 -19.96
N HIS A 121 0.09 4.09 -18.66
CA HIS A 121 0.05 5.45 -18.16
C HIS A 121 1.28 6.24 -18.67
N PRO A 122 1.15 7.52 -19.10
CA PRO A 122 2.25 8.28 -19.69
C PRO A 122 3.59 8.28 -18.92
N PHE A 123 3.54 8.25 -17.58
CA PHE A 123 4.75 8.16 -16.75
C PHE A 123 5.40 6.76 -16.77
N MET A 124 4.63 5.69 -16.97
CA MET A 124 5.13 4.30 -17.02
C MET A 124 5.69 3.92 -18.38
N VAL A 125 5.14 4.47 -19.46
CA VAL A 125 5.62 4.22 -20.82
C VAL A 125 7.09 4.61 -20.97
N LYS A 126 7.49 5.71 -20.32
CA LYS A 126 8.88 6.21 -20.33
C LYS A 126 9.77 5.57 -19.27
N ALA A 127 9.19 4.83 -18.32
CA ALA A 127 9.95 4.19 -17.26
C ALA A 127 10.70 2.95 -17.80
N PRO A 128 11.90 2.64 -17.26
CA PRO A 128 12.59 1.40 -17.55
C PRO A 128 11.70 0.19 -17.27
N ASP A 129 11.96 -0.91 -17.98
CA ASP A 129 11.33 -2.18 -17.68
C ASP A 129 11.75 -2.68 -16.30
N GLY A 130 10.78 -3.18 -15.56
CA GLY A 130 10.94 -3.59 -14.18
C GLY A 130 9.62 -4.02 -13.58
N PRO A 131 9.60 -4.40 -12.29
CA PRO A 131 8.42 -4.94 -11.64
C PRO A 131 7.25 -3.95 -11.59
N GLN A 132 7.55 -2.64 -11.65
CA GLN A 132 6.54 -1.59 -11.77
C GLN A 132 5.72 -1.65 -13.07
N LYS A 133 6.29 -2.17 -14.17
CA LYS A 133 5.61 -2.35 -15.48
C LYS A 133 5.12 -3.78 -15.65
N TYR A 134 6.00 -4.73 -15.31
CA TYR A 134 5.76 -6.16 -15.48
C TYR A 134 5.87 -6.86 -14.13
N GLU A 135 4.72 -7.00 -13.48
CA GLU A 135 4.54 -7.63 -12.18
C GLU A 135 5.04 -9.08 -12.17
N PRO A 136 6.12 -9.42 -11.45
CA PRO A 136 6.65 -10.78 -11.41
C PRO A 136 5.93 -11.69 -10.39
N ASN A 137 5.02 -11.14 -9.58
CA ASN A 137 4.31 -11.82 -8.50
C ASN A 137 5.23 -12.44 -7.43
N TRP A 138 6.42 -11.87 -7.25
CA TRP A 138 7.37 -12.32 -6.22
C TRP A 138 6.92 -12.00 -4.81
N PHE A 139 6.12 -10.94 -4.66
CA PHE A 139 5.42 -10.60 -3.44
C PHE A 139 3.93 -10.92 -3.61
N GLY A 140 3.49 -12.07 -3.09
CA GLY A 140 2.10 -12.50 -3.14
C GLY A 140 1.51 -12.66 -1.74
N THR A 141 0.53 -13.55 -1.60
CA THR A 141 -0.21 -13.70 -0.34
C THR A 141 0.71 -14.02 0.84
N ASN A 142 1.59 -15.01 0.72
CA ASN A 142 2.46 -15.41 1.83
C ASN A 142 3.45 -14.31 2.24
N GLU A 143 4.03 -13.62 1.27
CA GLU A 143 4.93 -12.49 1.55
C GLU A 143 4.19 -11.33 2.22
N PHE A 144 2.96 -11.02 1.80
CA PHE A 144 2.12 -10.02 2.45
C PHE A 144 1.77 -10.40 3.89
N MET A 145 1.39 -11.65 4.15
CA MET A 145 1.09 -12.12 5.51
C MET A 145 2.33 -12.11 6.40
N ARG A 146 3.50 -12.42 5.85
CA ARG A 146 4.78 -12.24 6.57
C ARG A 146 5.03 -10.78 6.91
N PHE A 147 4.78 -9.85 5.99
CA PHE A 147 4.91 -8.41 6.24
C PHE A 147 3.99 -7.95 7.38
N CYS A 148 2.71 -8.36 7.35
CA CYS A 148 1.76 -8.10 8.43
C CYS A 148 2.26 -8.63 9.77
N ARG A 149 2.72 -9.90 9.84
CA ARG A 149 3.28 -10.49 11.08
C ARG A 149 4.52 -9.74 11.58
N LEU A 150 5.42 -9.32 10.69
CA LEU A 150 6.65 -8.61 11.07
C LEU A 150 6.39 -7.21 11.62
N THR A 151 5.36 -6.53 11.10
CA THR A 151 4.97 -5.16 11.49
C THR A 151 3.93 -5.12 12.60
N GLY A 152 3.25 -6.25 12.87
CA GLY A 152 2.16 -6.36 13.83
C GLY A 152 0.79 -5.92 13.30
N ALA A 153 0.68 -5.64 11.99
CA ALA A 153 -0.56 -5.20 11.37
C ALA A 153 -1.51 -6.36 11.07
N GLN A 154 -2.82 -6.10 11.14
CA GLN A 154 -3.82 -7.03 10.62
C GLN A 154 -3.85 -6.98 9.07
N PRO A 155 -3.97 -8.13 8.38
CA PRO A 155 -4.13 -8.16 6.94
C PRO A 155 -5.56 -7.77 6.53
N TYR A 156 -5.67 -6.93 5.49
CA TYR A 156 -6.91 -6.66 4.76
C TYR A 156 -6.70 -6.98 3.27
N LEU A 157 -7.40 -7.99 2.77
CA LEU A 157 -7.35 -8.42 1.38
C LEU A 157 -8.45 -7.77 0.52
N SER A 158 -8.02 -7.09 -0.55
CA SER A 158 -8.93 -6.58 -1.59
C SER A 158 -9.08 -7.63 -2.69
N ALA A 159 -10.27 -8.20 -2.82
CA ALA A 159 -10.56 -9.25 -3.81
C ALA A 159 -10.83 -8.68 -5.21
N ASN A 160 -10.49 -9.46 -6.23
CA ASN A 160 -10.85 -9.16 -7.60
C ASN A 160 -12.30 -9.57 -7.88
N VAL A 161 -13.19 -8.58 -7.97
CA VAL A 161 -14.61 -8.80 -8.32
C VAL A 161 -14.92 -8.44 -9.78
N ARG A 162 -13.96 -7.87 -10.50
CA ARG A 162 -14.14 -7.39 -11.87
C ARG A 162 -13.93 -8.49 -12.90
N SER A 163 -12.88 -9.32 -12.73
CA SER A 163 -12.45 -10.27 -13.76
C SER A 163 -12.32 -11.71 -13.27
N LEU A 164 -12.58 -11.98 -11.98
CA LEU A 164 -12.62 -13.32 -11.40
C LEU A 164 -14.01 -13.66 -10.90
N THR A 165 -14.23 -14.95 -10.62
CA THR A 165 -15.50 -15.45 -10.11
C THR A 165 -15.58 -15.34 -8.58
N PRO A 166 -16.78 -15.36 -7.99
CA PRO A 166 -16.93 -15.49 -6.54
C PRO A 166 -16.23 -16.74 -5.96
N GLN A 167 -16.16 -17.83 -6.73
CA GLN A 167 -15.44 -19.04 -6.33
C GLN A 167 -13.94 -18.79 -6.14
N ASP A 168 -13.33 -17.94 -6.97
CA ASP A 168 -11.92 -17.59 -6.82
C ASP A 168 -11.64 -16.88 -5.50
N PHE A 169 -12.55 -15.99 -5.09
CA PHE A 169 -12.43 -15.31 -3.81
C PHE A 169 -12.66 -16.29 -2.64
N TYR A 170 -13.69 -17.13 -2.71
CA TYR A 170 -13.95 -18.15 -1.69
C TYR A 170 -12.75 -19.08 -1.47
N GLN A 171 -12.12 -19.54 -2.56
CA GLN A 171 -10.91 -20.36 -2.48
C GLN A 171 -9.71 -19.59 -1.93
N TRP A 172 -9.65 -18.28 -2.14
CA TRP A 172 -8.61 -17.47 -1.52
C TRP A 172 -8.78 -17.38 0.00
N VAL A 173 -10.04 -17.23 0.46
CA VAL A 173 -10.38 -17.29 1.89
C VAL A 173 -10.03 -18.66 2.47
N GLU A 174 -10.34 -19.75 1.78
CA GLU A 174 -9.95 -21.11 2.18
C GLU A 174 -8.42 -21.23 2.29
N TYR A 175 -7.68 -20.81 1.27
CA TYR A 175 -6.22 -20.78 1.28
C TYR A 175 -5.67 -20.01 2.49
N CYS A 176 -6.29 -18.90 2.87
CA CYS A 176 -5.82 -18.09 3.99
C CYS A 176 -6.20 -18.66 5.35
N ASN A 177 -7.41 -19.20 5.50
CA ASN A 177 -8.02 -19.41 6.81
C ASN A 177 -8.30 -20.89 7.16
N ALA A 178 -8.25 -21.82 6.21
CA ALA A 178 -8.46 -23.23 6.51
C ALA A 178 -7.28 -23.82 7.31
N PRO A 179 -7.53 -24.71 8.29
CA PRO A 179 -6.47 -25.44 8.98
C PRO A 179 -5.69 -26.32 8.01
N ALA A 180 -4.42 -26.60 8.29
CA ALA A 180 -3.59 -27.49 7.47
C ALA A 180 -4.06 -28.96 7.56
N GLY A 181 -3.99 -29.71 6.45
CA GLY A 181 -4.35 -31.14 6.38
C GLY A 181 -5.62 -31.47 5.58
N PRO A 182 -6.79 -30.86 5.82
CA PRO A 182 -8.04 -31.23 5.14
C PRO A 182 -8.26 -30.56 3.78
N SER A 183 -7.43 -29.58 3.39
CA SER A 183 -7.60 -28.80 2.16
C SER A 183 -6.30 -28.74 1.38
N SER A 184 -6.36 -29.01 0.07
CA SER A 184 -5.21 -28.88 -0.84
C SER A 184 -4.71 -27.44 -0.93
N LEU A 185 -5.59 -26.45 -0.72
CA LEU A 185 -5.20 -25.04 -0.66
C LEU A 185 -4.46 -24.71 0.64
N ALA A 186 -4.92 -25.25 1.77
CA ALA A 186 -4.18 -25.13 3.03
C ALA A 186 -2.83 -25.87 2.96
N ASP A 187 -2.76 -27.02 2.30
CA ASP A 187 -1.51 -27.76 2.10
C ASP A 187 -0.55 -27.00 1.17
N LEU A 188 -1.07 -26.34 0.13
CA LEU A 188 -0.28 -25.44 -0.72
C LEU A 188 0.31 -24.28 0.10
N ARG A 189 -0.48 -23.68 1.00
CA ARG A 189 -0.01 -22.63 1.93
C ARG A 189 1.09 -23.18 2.84
N ALA A 190 0.86 -24.36 3.43
CA ALA A 190 1.80 -25.02 4.33
C ALA A 190 3.12 -25.38 3.63
N SER A 191 3.07 -25.83 2.37
CA SER A 191 4.25 -26.18 1.57
C SER A 191 5.19 -24.99 1.32
N GLN A 192 4.68 -23.76 1.45
CA GLN A 192 5.44 -22.52 1.32
C GLN A 192 5.99 -22.01 2.66
N GLY A 193 5.88 -22.81 3.73
CA GLY A 193 6.37 -22.49 5.07
C GLY A 193 5.33 -21.88 6.01
N ASP A 194 4.08 -21.72 5.55
CA ASP A 194 2.98 -21.12 6.32
C ASP A 194 1.93 -22.16 6.70
N ARG A 195 2.28 -23.04 7.65
CA ARG A 195 1.40 -24.13 8.10
C ARG A 195 0.12 -23.59 8.74
N GLU A 196 0.26 -22.68 9.69
CA GLU A 196 -0.88 -22.13 10.43
C GLU A 196 -1.72 -21.19 9.54
N PRO A 197 -3.06 -21.15 9.74
CA PRO A 197 -3.91 -20.17 9.08
C PRO A 197 -3.46 -18.74 9.34
N PHE A 198 -3.68 -17.87 8.35
CA PHE A 198 -3.32 -16.45 8.43
C PHE A 198 -4.30 -15.60 9.26
N ALA A 199 -5.49 -16.14 9.59
CA ALA A 199 -6.54 -15.43 10.31
C ALA A 199 -6.91 -14.08 9.66
N VAL A 200 -7.14 -14.10 8.35
CA VAL A 200 -7.60 -12.91 7.62
C VAL A 200 -9.04 -12.61 7.97
N HIS A 201 -9.28 -11.40 8.48
CA HIS A 201 -10.60 -10.92 8.91
C HIS A 201 -11.21 -9.89 7.96
N TYR A 202 -10.39 -9.17 7.19
CA TYR A 202 -10.78 -8.02 6.36
C TYR A 202 -10.50 -8.28 4.89
#